data_AF-A0A212CPJ6-F1
#
_entry.id   AF-A0A212CPJ6-F1
#
_cell.length_a   1.000
_cell.length_b   1.000
_cell.length_c   1.000
_cell.angle_alpha   90.00
_cell.angle_beta   90.00
_cell.angle_gamma   90.00
#
_symmetry.space_group_name_H-M   'P 1'
#
loop_
_entity.id
_entity.type
_entity.pdbx_description
1 polymer ?
#
loop_
_entity_poly.entity_id
_entity_poly.type
_entity_poly.pdbx_seq_one_letter_code
_entity_poly.pdbx_strand_id
1 'polypeptide(L)'
;MLGGNTQRLLDHIHNLHEEDALLKEESSLYDDIVFVDVVDTYRNVPAKLLNFYRWTVETTSFDLLLKTDDDCYIDLEAVFNRIALKNLDGPNFWWGNFRLNWAVDRTGKWQELEYPSPAYPAFACGSGYVISRDIVHWLAGNSGRLKTYQDSLWLCEKTCEPGMLSSPQYSPQELTQLWRLKELCGDPCRCEARG
;
A
#
# COMPACT_ATOMS: atom_id res chain seq x y z
N MET A 1 -12.40 37.29 17.68
CA MET A 1 -13.11 36.18 17.01
C MET A 1 -12.24 34.92 17.10
N LEU A 2 -12.34 34.17 18.21
CA LEU A 2 -11.52 32.96 18.47
C LEU A 2 -12.36 31.66 18.51
N GLY A 3 -13.67 31.73 18.25
CA GLY A 3 -14.60 30.60 18.43
C GLY A 3 -14.76 29.63 17.24
N GLY A 4 -14.27 29.97 16.04
CA GLY A 4 -14.48 29.15 14.84
C GLY A 4 -13.56 27.92 14.72
N ASN A 5 -12.44 27.92 15.45
CA ASN A 5 -11.45 26.82 15.39
C ASN A 5 -11.83 25.67 16.33
N THR A 6 -12.39 25.98 17.51
CA THR A 6 -12.80 24.98 18.50
C THR A 6 -13.96 24.13 18.02
N GLN A 7 -14.99 24.73 17.39
CA GLN A 7 -16.13 23.97 16.90
C GLN A 7 -15.73 22.98 15.79
N ARG A 8 -14.91 23.41 14.83
CA ARG A 8 -14.41 22.53 13.75
C ARG A 8 -13.59 21.35 14.30
N LEU A 9 -12.81 21.58 15.34
CA LEU A 9 -12.05 20.51 16.00
C LEU A 9 -12.98 19.51 16.68
N LEU A 10 -14.03 19.99 17.37
CA LEU A 10 -15.01 19.13 18.02
C LEU A 10 -15.80 18.30 17.00
N ASP A 11 -16.25 18.93 15.92
CA ASP A 11 -16.95 18.25 14.83
C ASP A 11 -16.04 17.18 14.19
N HIS A 12 -14.76 17.50 13.97
CA HIS A 12 -13.80 16.53 13.44
C HIS A 12 -13.58 15.34 14.37
N ILE A 13 -13.39 15.57 15.68
CA ILE A 13 -13.24 14.50 16.67
C ILE A 13 -14.50 13.63 16.72
N HIS A 14 -15.68 14.23 16.63
CA HIS A 14 -16.94 13.50 16.60
C HIS A 14 -17.02 12.58 15.37
N ASN A 15 -16.70 13.08 14.19
CA ASN A 15 -16.68 12.28 12.97
C ASN A 15 -15.68 11.11 13.07
N LEU A 16 -14.48 11.34 13.62
CA LEU A 16 -13.50 10.27 13.82
C LEU A 16 -14.03 9.16 14.75
N HIS A 17 -14.76 9.52 15.80
CA HIS A 17 -15.38 8.52 16.69
C HIS A 17 -16.50 7.73 16.00
N GLU A 18 -17.26 8.36 15.11
CA GLU A 18 -18.28 7.67 14.31
C GLU A 18 -17.63 6.70 13.31
N GLU A 19 -16.59 7.15 12.60
CA GLU A 19 -15.80 6.30 11.69
C GLU A 19 -15.19 5.09 12.43
N ASP A 20 -14.59 5.29 13.61
CA ASP A 20 -14.06 4.22 14.44
C ASP A 20 -15.14 3.20 14.88
N ALA A 21 -16.36 3.66 15.11
CA ALA A 21 -17.48 2.78 15.47
C ALA A 21 -17.93 1.93 14.27
N LEU A 22 -18.02 2.54 13.08
CA LEU A 22 -18.38 1.85 11.84
C LEU A 22 -17.33 0.81 11.45
N LEU A 23 -16.04 1.12 11.58
CA LEU A 23 -14.96 0.16 11.32
C LEU A 23 -15.00 -1.06 12.25
N LYS A 24 -15.41 -0.88 13.51
CA LYS A 24 -15.58 -1.99 14.46
C LYS A 24 -16.78 -2.87 14.10
N GLU A 25 -17.86 -2.26 13.61
CA GLU A 25 -19.02 -3.00 13.11
C GLU A 25 -18.66 -3.82 11.87
N GLU A 26 -17.98 -3.21 10.90
CA GLU A 26 -17.48 -3.88 9.69
C GLU A 26 -16.54 -5.05 10.05
N SER A 27 -15.57 -4.81 10.94
CA SER A 27 -14.65 -5.83 11.43
C SER A 27 -15.39 -7.01 12.06
N SER A 28 -16.46 -6.76 12.81
CA SER A 28 -17.28 -7.83 13.41
C SER A 28 -18.07 -8.64 12.39
N LEU A 29 -18.35 -8.07 11.21
CA LEU A 29 -19.14 -8.69 10.15
C LEU A 29 -18.27 -9.52 9.20
N TYR A 30 -17.08 -9.03 8.85
CA TYR A 30 -16.24 -9.62 7.80
C TYR A 30 -14.97 -10.31 8.30
N ASP A 31 -14.50 -10.00 9.52
CA ASP A 31 -13.31 -10.61 10.15
C ASP A 31 -12.03 -10.52 9.30
N ASP A 32 -11.89 -9.44 8.52
CA ASP A 32 -10.78 -9.18 7.59
C ASP A 32 -9.99 -7.89 7.91
N ILE A 33 -10.34 -7.21 9.00
CA ILE A 33 -9.68 -5.99 9.46
C ILE A 33 -8.75 -6.29 10.63
N VAL A 34 -7.50 -5.83 10.51
CA VAL A 34 -6.51 -5.83 11.60
C VAL A 34 -6.28 -4.41 12.08
N PHE A 35 -6.63 -4.14 13.33
CA PHE A 35 -6.28 -2.89 13.99
C PHE A 35 -4.86 -2.96 14.57
N VAL A 36 -4.03 -1.99 14.23
CA VAL A 36 -2.66 -1.87 14.73
C VAL A 36 -2.51 -0.57 15.53
N ASP A 37 -1.66 -0.59 16.55
CA ASP A 37 -1.43 0.57 17.44
C ASP A 37 -0.58 1.64 16.76
N VAL A 38 -1.24 2.51 15.99
CA VAL A 38 -0.63 3.64 15.28
C VAL A 38 -1.67 4.73 15.03
N VAL A 39 -1.25 6.00 15.10
CA VAL A 39 -2.09 7.11 14.64
C VAL A 39 -2.07 7.13 13.12
N ASP A 40 -3.20 6.86 12.48
CA ASP A 40 -3.28 6.76 11.02
C ASP A 40 -3.14 8.11 10.34
N THR A 41 -1.93 8.37 9.84
CA THR A 41 -1.58 9.53 9.04
C THR A 41 -0.59 9.09 8.00
N TYR A 42 -0.53 9.81 6.87
CA TYR A 42 0.42 9.49 5.81
C TYR A 42 1.87 9.37 6.32
N ARG A 43 2.28 10.24 7.25
CA ARG A 43 3.62 10.20 7.87
C ARG A 43 3.88 8.91 8.67
N ASN A 44 2.83 8.32 9.23
CA ASN A 44 2.91 7.12 10.08
C ASN A 44 2.64 5.82 9.32
N VAL A 45 2.38 5.87 8.00
CA VAL A 45 2.22 4.66 7.16
C VAL A 45 3.38 3.67 7.33
N PRO A 46 4.66 4.08 7.40
CA PRO A 46 5.75 3.15 7.67
C PRO A 46 5.61 2.43 9.03
N ALA A 47 5.16 3.14 10.08
CA ALA A 47 4.90 2.54 11.38
C ALA A 47 3.70 1.59 11.35
N LYS A 48 2.62 1.95 10.64
CA LYS A 48 1.46 1.10 10.38
C LYS A 48 1.88 -0.22 9.72
N LEU A 49 2.70 -0.14 8.68
CA LEU A 49 3.22 -1.30 7.96
C LEU A 49 4.10 -2.20 8.84
N LEU A 50 4.97 -1.62 9.68
CA LEU A 50 5.80 -2.40 10.60
C LEU A 50 4.99 -3.10 11.68
N ASN A 51 3.95 -2.45 12.22
CA ASN A 51 3.05 -3.10 13.17
C ASN A 51 2.24 -4.21 12.49
N PHE A 52 1.81 -4.02 11.24
CA PHE A 52 1.18 -5.08 10.45
C PHE A 52 2.12 -6.28 10.29
N TYR A 53 3.39 -6.09 9.92
CA TYR A 53 4.35 -7.19 9.80
C TYR A 53 4.58 -7.95 11.10
N ARG A 54 4.62 -7.27 12.24
CA ARG A 54 4.69 -7.94 13.55
C ARG A 54 3.46 -8.82 13.77
N TRP A 55 2.27 -8.25 13.58
CA TRP A 55 1.02 -9.00 13.72
C TRP A 55 0.97 -10.23 12.79
N THR A 56 1.37 -10.06 11.51
CA THR A 56 1.39 -11.16 10.54
C THR A 56 2.33 -12.26 10.98
N VAL A 57 3.54 -11.92 11.42
CA VAL A 57 4.55 -12.88 11.88
C VAL A 57 4.08 -13.66 13.12
N GLU A 58 3.36 -13.00 14.03
CA GLU A 58 2.89 -13.58 15.29
C GLU A 58 1.62 -14.42 15.13
N THR A 59 0.77 -14.08 14.16
CA THR A 59 -0.61 -14.61 14.08
C THR A 59 -0.84 -15.53 12.88
N THR A 60 -0.01 -15.47 11.84
CA THR A 60 -0.27 -16.18 10.58
C THR A 60 0.91 -17.05 10.12
N SER A 61 0.59 -18.00 9.23
CA SER A 61 1.58 -18.79 8.49
C SER A 61 1.43 -18.50 7.01
N PHE A 62 2.51 -18.08 6.36
CA PHE A 62 2.53 -17.70 4.96
C PHE A 62 3.93 -17.93 4.38
N ASP A 63 4.00 -18.16 3.06
CA ASP A 63 5.28 -18.23 2.34
C ASP A 63 5.62 -16.86 1.72
N LEU A 64 4.60 -16.20 1.16
CA LEU A 64 4.69 -14.93 0.46
C LEU A 64 3.66 -13.93 1.02
N LEU A 65 4.05 -12.67 1.07
CA LEU A 65 3.16 -11.55 1.42
C LEU A 65 3.09 -10.59 0.23
N LEU A 66 1.89 -10.30 -0.26
CA LEU A 66 1.62 -9.23 -1.21
C LEU A 66 1.12 -8.01 -0.44
N LYS A 67 1.82 -6.87 -0.58
CA LYS A 67 1.33 -5.57 -0.12
C LYS A 67 0.83 -4.76 -1.31
N THR A 68 -0.32 -4.13 -1.15
CA THR A 68 -0.90 -3.13 -2.06
C THR A 68 -1.59 -2.04 -1.24
N ASP A 69 -1.90 -0.91 -1.87
CA ASP A 69 -2.83 0.08 -1.30
C ASP A 69 -4.28 -0.24 -1.72
N ASP A 70 -5.25 0.34 -1.03
CA ASP A 70 -6.69 0.14 -1.23
C ASP A 70 -7.23 0.76 -2.53
N ASP A 71 -6.46 1.66 -3.12
CA ASP A 71 -6.77 2.34 -4.37
C ASP A 71 -6.07 1.73 -5.61
N CYS A 72 -5.39 0.59 -5.45
CA CYS A 72 -4.56 -0.04 -6.47
C CYS A 72 -5.20 -1.29 -7.10
N TYR A 73 -5.17 -1.37 -8.44
CA TYR A 73 -5.54 -2.59 -9.16
C TYR A 73 -4.38 -3.61 -9.19
N ILE A 74 -4.67 -4.88 -8.88
CA ILE A 74 -3.73 -6.00 -8.94
C ILE A 74 -4.32 -7.17 -9.75
N ASP A 75 -3.62 -7.61 -10.80
CA ASP A 75 -3.92 -8.86 -11.52
C ASP A 75 -3.30 -10.06 -10.78
N LEU A 76 -4.07 -10.67 -9.88
CA LEU A 76 -3.60 -11.78 -9.03
C LEU A 76 -3.20 -13.02 -9.85
N GLU A 77 -3.91 -13.34 -10.94
CA GLU A 77 -3.59 -14.49 -11.79
C GLU A 77 -2.23 -14.30 -12.46
N ALA A 78 -1.97 -13.11 -13.01
CA ALA A 78 -0.68 -12.77 -13.58
C ALA A 78 0.45 -12.83 -12.53
N VAL A 79 0.19 -12.36 -11.30
CA VAL A 79 1.13 -12.44 -10.17
C VAL A 79 1.49 -13.90 -9.86
N PHE A 80 0.50 -14.77 -9.66
CA PHE A 80 0.74 -16.20 -9.37
C PHE A 80 1.48 -16.90 -10.51
N ASN A 81 1.06 -16.67 -11.75
CA ASN A 81 1.73 -17.23 -12.92
C ASN A 81 3.20 -16.78 -12.98
N ARG A 82 3.48 -15.52 -12.68
CA ARG A 82 4.85 -14.99 -12.68
C ARG A 82 5.70 -15.58 -11.56
N ILE A 83 5.13 -15.76 -10.36
CA ILE A 83 5.80 -16.40 -9.23
C ILE A 83 6.22 -17.81 -9.60
N ALA A 84 5.30 -18.61 -10.15
CA ALA A 84 5.57 -19.97 -10.59
C ALA A 84 6.62 -20.03 -11.72
N LEU A 85 6.49 -19.16 -12.73
CA LEU A 85 7.43 -19.11 -13.87
C LEU A 85 8.86 -18.70 -13.48
N LYS A 86 9.00 -17.91 -12.41
CA LYS A 86 10.29 -17.35 -11.96
C LYS A 86 10.87 -18.07 -10.74
N ASN A 87 10.19 -19.09 -10.22
CA ASN A 87 10.52 -19.76 -8.96
C ASN A 87 10.76 -18.75 -7.82
N LEU A 88 9.80 -17.82 -7.65
CA LEU A 88 9.81 -16.81 -6.59
C LEU A 88 9.11 -17.34 -5.34
N ASP A 89 9.53 -18.51 -4.88
CA ASP A 89 9.05 -19.20 -3.68
C ASP A 89 10.19 -19.52 -2.70
N GLY A 90 11.42 -19.14 -3.05
CA GLY A 90 12.59 -19.22 -2.19
C GLY A 90 12.73 -18.04 -1.20
N PRO A 91 13.75 -18.08 -0.32
CA PRO A 91 14.01 -17.00 0.63
C PRO A 91 14.70 -15.80 -0.02
N ASN A 92 14.78 -14.69 0.72
CA ASN A 92 15.57 -13.49 0.40
C ASN A 92 15.19 -12.79 -0.90
N PHE A 93 13.90 -12.76 -1.26
CA PHE A 93 13.44 -11.93 -2.36
C PHE A 93 12.37 -10.92 -1.95
N TRP A 94 12.49 -9.75 -2.56
CA TRP A 94 11.51 -8.68 -2.55
C TRP A 94 11.28 -8.28 -4.00
N TRP A 95 10.12 -8.64 -4.54
CA TRP A 95 9.77 -8.46 -5.93
C TRP A 95 8.73 -7.35 -6.09
N GLY A 96 9.11 -6.32 -6.85
CA GLY A 96 8.30 -5.14 -7.16
C GLY A 96 9.08 -4.25 -8.11
N ASN A 97 8.56 -3.06 -8.39
CA ASN A 97 9.29 -2.07 -9.19
C ASN A 97 10.15 -1.19 -8.26
N PHE A 98 11.47 -1.25 -8.37
CA PHE A 98 12.37 -0.55 -7.45
C PHE A 98 12.87 0.77 -8.01
N ARG A 99 12.86 1.79 -7.16
CA ARG A 99 13.52 3.07 -7.43
C ARG A 99 14.92 3.02 -6.89
N LEU A 100 15.85 3.54 -7.67
CA LEU A 100 17.28 3.55 -7.34
C LEU A 100 17.77 5.00 -7.38
N ASN A 101 18.60 5.37 -6.38
CA ASN A 101 19.21 6.70 -6.29
C ASN A 101 18.19 7.84 -6.40
N TRP A 102 17.00 7.66 -5.83
CA TRP A 102 15.93 8.65 -5.91
C TRP A 102 16.28 9.89 -5.10
N ALA A 103 16.17 11.07 -5.69
CA ALA A 103 16.55 12.32 -5.02
C ALA A 103 15.59 12.64 -3.87
N VAL A 104 16.14 13.13 -2.77
CA VAL A 104 15.39 13.51 -1.58
C VAL A 104 14.88 14.92 -1.75
N ASP A 105 13.56 15.09 -1.76
CA ASP A 105 12.93 16.39 -1.86
C ASP A 105 13.26 17.24 -0.63
N ARG A 106 13.82 18.44 -0.84
CA ARG A 106 14.16 19.37 0.23
C ARG A 106 13.17 20.52 0.38
N THR A 107 12.17 20.57 -0.49
CA THR A 107 11.17 21.65 -0.55
C THR A 107 9.81 21.11 -0.96
N GLY A 108 8.74 21.84 -0.62
CA GLY A 108 7.38 21.50 -1.02
C GLY A 108 6.68 20.56 -0.03
N LYS A 109 5.49 20.09 -0.41
CA LYS A 109 4.63 19.22 0.43
C LYS A 109 5.35 17.95 0.90
N TRP A 110 6.31 17.48 0.11
CA TRP A 110 6.98 16.19 0.27
C TRP A 110 8.41 16.33 0.80
N GLN A 111 8.77 17.50 1.33
CA GLN A 111 10.10 17.74 1.83
C GLN A 111 10.48 16.78 2.97
N GLU A 112 11.65 16.17 2.84
CA GLU A 112 12.28 15.37 3.87
C GLU A 112 13.57 16.08 4.30
N LEU A 113 13.50 16.72 5.47
CA LEU A 113 14.57 17.57 5.99
C LEU A 113 15.54 16.80 6.89
N GLU A 114 15.12 15.67 7.46
CA GLU A 114 15.90 14.92 8.45
C GLU A 114 16.76 13.84 7.82
N TYR A 115 16.48 13.47 6.57
CA TYR A 115 17.26 12.45 5.88
C TYR A 115 18.64 13.00 5.44
N PRO A 116 19.74 12.35 5.85
CA PRO A 116 21.09 12.93 5.73
C PRO A 116 21.66 12.87 4.30
N SER A 117 21.18 11.95 3.47
CA SER A 117 21.71 11.76 2.10
C SER A 117 20.89 12.55 1.09
N PRO A 118 21.48 13.01 -0.03
CA PRO A 118 20.74 13.63 -1.13
C PRO A 118 19.85 12.63 -1.89
N ALA A 119 20.05 11.33 -1.71
CA ALA A 119 19.26 10.29 -2.36
C ALA A 119 18.94 9.11 -1.45
N TYR A 120 17.77 8.51 -1.65
CA TYR A 120 17.32 7.31 -0.94
C TYR A 120 18.03 6.04 -1.43
N PRO A 121 18.21 5.03 -0.57
CA PRO A 121 18.56 3.68 -0.99
C PRO A 121 17.45 3.08 -1.87
N ALA A 122 17.66 1.89 -2.39
CA ALA A 122 16.63 1.21 -3.17
C ALA A 122 15.37 0.92 -2.34
N PHE A 123 14.18 1.20 -2.89
CA PHE A 123 12.88 0.84 -2.31
C PHE A 123 11.85 0.58 -3.45
N ALA A 124 10.76 -0.16 -3.18
CA ALA A 124 9.78 -0.60 -4.20
C ALA A 124 8.84 0.52 -4.76
N CYS A 125 7.76 0.23 -5.53
CA CYS A 125 6.68 1.14 -6.06
C CYS A 125 5.22 0.56 -5.81
N GLY A 126 4.15 1.35 -5.55
CA GLY A 126 3.26 1.12 -4.35
C GLY A 126 1.80 0.99 -4.12
N SER A 127 0.95 1.14 -5.09
CA SER A 127 1.02 0.24 -6.22
C SER A 127 1.21 -1.23 -5.79
N GLY A 128 2.40 -1.76 -5.47
CA GLY A 128 2.51 -3.02 -4.72
C GLY A 128 3.81 -3.82 -4.88
N TYR A 129 4.00 -4.80 -3.99
CA TYR A 129 5.14 -5.73 -4.04
C TYR A 129 4.83 -7.06 -3.35
N VAL A 130 5.55 -8.11 -3.77
CA VAL A 130 5.60 -9.41 -3.11
C VAL A 130 6.90 -9.53 -2.35
N ILE A 131 6.83 -10.02 -1.11
CA ILE A 131 7.99 -10.18 -0.23
C ILE A 131 7.96 -11.58 0.41
N SER A 132 9.14 -12.20 0.47
CA SER A 132 9.34 -13.51 1.09
C SER A 132 9.22 -13.44 2.62
N ARG A 133 8.72 -14.52 3.21
CA ARG A 133 8.49 -14.65 4.65
C ARG A 133 9.71 -14.25 5.50
N ASP A 134 10.90 -14.70 5.14
CA ASP A 134 12.12 -14.43 5.90
C ASP A 134 12.47 -12.94 5.96
N ILE A 135 12.21 -12.18 4.89
CA ILE A 135 12.37 -10.72 4.93
C ILE A 135 11.30 -10.07 5.82
N VAL A 136 10.05 -10.52 5.77
CA VAL A 136 8.98 -10.02 6.67
C VAL A 136 9.34 -10.26 8.14
N HIS A 137 9.84 -11.46 8.47
CA HIS A 137 10.35 -11.80 9.81
C HIS A 137 11.50 -10.88 10.22
N TRP A 138 12.45 -10.63 9.31
CA TRP A 138 13.55 -9.73 9.58
C TRP A 138 13.08 -8.29 9.83
N LEU A 139 12.14 -7.78 9.02
CA LEU A 139 11.57 -6.45 9.18
C LEU A 139 10.81 -6.29 10.50
N ALA A 140 10.01 -7.28 10.87
CA ALA A 140 9.28 -7.30 12.15
C ALA A 140 10.26 -7.26 13.34
N GLY A 141 11.26 -8.16 13.33
CA GLY A 141 12.25 -8.31 14.41
C GLY A 141 13.28 -7.19 14.50
N ASN A 142 13.53 -6.45 13.41
CA ASN A 142 14.52 -5.36 13.37
C ASN A 142 13.90 -3.97 13.25
N SER A 143 12.59 -3.85 13.45
CA SER A 143 11.81 -2.60 13.38
C SER A 143 12.48 -1.40 14.08
N GLY A 144 13.08 -1.57 15.27
CA GLY A 144 13.80 -0.50 15.98
C GLY A 144 15.10 -0.01 15.31
N ARG A 145 15.59 -0.72 14.29
CA ARG A 145 16.77 -0.37 13.48
C ARG A 145 16.40 0.17 12.11
N LEU A 146 15.13 0.12 11.75
CA LEU A 146 14.64 0.62 10.47
C LEU A 146 14.46 2.12 10.56
N LYS A 147 15.00 2.83 9.57
CA LYS A 147 14.60 4.21 9.31
C LYS A 147 13.42 4.19 8.35
N THR A 148 12.37 4.90 8.73
CA THR A 148 11.20 5.12 7.90
C THR A 148 11.53 6.15 6.82
N TYR A 149 11.19 5.86 5.57
CA TYR A 149 11.40 6.74 4.43
C TYR A 149 10.08 6.95 3.68
N GLN A 150 9.90 8.14 3.11
CA GLN A 150 8.72 8.53 2.35
C GLN A 150 9.16 8.81 0.90
N ASP A 151 8.52 8.19 -0.10
CA ASP A 151 8.84 8.36 -1.51
C ASP A 151 7.60 8.47 -2.41
N SER A 152 7.62 9.39 -3.37
CA SER A 152 6.47 9.80 -4.15
C SER A 152 6.41 9.24 -5.57
N LEU A 153 7.15 8.19 -5.92
CA LEU A 153 7.05 7.63 -7.27
C LEU A 153 6.67 6.13 -7.35
N TRP A 154 6.22 5.53 -6.27
CA TRP A 154 5.11 4.57 -6.38
C TRP A 154 4.04 5.36 -7.20
N LEU A 155 3.73 5.04 -8.49
CA LEU A 155 2.92 5.94 -9.35
C LEU A 155 1.65 6.30 -8.58
N CYS A 156 1.41 7.59 -8.29
CA CYS A 156 0.33 8.11 -7.47
C CYS A 156 -0.83 8.71 -8.28
N GLU A 157 -0.85 8.62 -9.61
CA GLU A 157 -1.87 9.28 -10.44
C GLU A 157 -2.49 8.29 -11.44
N LYS A 158 -3.79 8.47 -11.65
CA LYS A 158 -4.62 7.63 -12.51
C LYS A 158 -4.18 7.64 -13.98
N THR A 159 -3.43 6.62 -14.38
CA THR A 159 -2.96 6.41 -15.77
C THR A 159 -3.19 4.96 -16.22
N CYS A 160 -3.43 4.73 -17.52
CA CYS A 160 -3.67 3.39 -18.09
C CYS A 160 -2.91 3.25 -19.42
N GLU A 161 -1.85 2.44 -19.41
CA GLU A 161 -0.98 2.18 -20.58
C GLU A 161 -0.71 0.66 -20.76
N PRO A 162 -0.54 0.17 -22.01
CA PRO A 162 -0.23 -1.24 -22.26
C PRO A 162 1.13 -1.66 -21.66
N GLY A 163 1.13 -2.62 -20.73
CA GLY A 163 2.33 -3.17 -20.09
C GLY A 163 2.65 -2.61 -18.69
N MET A 164 1.76 -1.81 -18.09
CA MET A 164 1.93 -1.28 -16.73
C MET A 164 1.76 -2.35 -15.63
N LEU A 165 2.39 -2.12 -14.47
CA LEU A 165 2.38 -3.06 -13.33
C LEU A 165 1.40 -2.68 -12.19
N SER A 166 0.84 -1.46 -12.19
CA SER A 166 -0.08 -0.95 -11.14
C SER A 166 -0.55 0.48 -11.45
N SER A 167 -1.75 0.88 -11.02
CA SER A 167 -2.28 2.26 -11.13
C SER A 167 -3.21 2.56 -9.93
N PRO A 168 -3.06 3.69 -9.20
CA PRO A 168 -3.86 4.02 -8.01
C PRO A 168 -4.95 5.09 -8.25
N GLN A 169 -5.59 5.59 -7.17
CA GLN A 169 -6.61 6.65 -7.16
C GLN A 169 -7.92 6.33 -7.89
N TYR A 170 -8.30 5.06 -7.92
CA TYR A 170 -9.61 4.68 -8.45
C TYR A 170 -10.67 4.75 -7.36
N SER A 171 -11.84 5.28 -7.69
CA SER A 171 -12.99 5.12 -6.78
C SER A 171 -13.43 3.64 -6.73
N PRO A 172 -14.18 3.22 -5.70
CA PRO A 172 -14.74 1.87 -5.66
C PRO A 172 -15.53 1.48 -6.92
N GLN A 173 -16.25 2.44 -7.52
CA GLN A 173 -16.99 2.23 -8.77
C GLN A 173 -16.05 2.00 -9.95
N GLU A 174 -14.91 2.69 -9.99
CA GLU A 174 -13.93 2.55 -11.04
C GLU A 174 -13.17 1.23 -10.92
N LEU A 175 -12.78 0.83 -9.70
CA LEU A 175 -12.22 -0.49 -9.43
C LEU A 175 -13.16 -1.62 -9.87
N THR A 176 -14.45 -1.50 -9.54
CA THR A 176 -15.49 -2.45 -9.96
C THR A 176 -15.58 -2.54 -11.49
N GLN A 177 -15.50 -1.41 -12.18
CA GLN A 177 -15.56 -1.36 -13.64
C GLN A 177 -14.32 -2.00 -14.29
N LEU A 178 -13.12 -1.79 -13.74
CA LEU A 178 -11.88 -2.42 -14.21
C LEU A 178 -11.96 -3.96 -14.10
N TRP A 179 -12.45 -4.48 -12.97
CA TRP A 179 -12.65 -5.92 -12.77
C TRP A 179 -13.66 -6.50 -13.75
N ARG A 180 -14.80 -5.83 -13.96
CA ARG A 180 -15.81 -6.26 -14.93
C ARG A 180 -15.26 -6.35 -16.36
N LEU A 181 -14.41 -5.41 -16.77
CA LEU A 181 -13.77 -5.43 -18.10
C LEU A 181 -12.79 -6.60 -18.22
N LYS A 182 -11.97 -6.85 -17.18
CA LYS A 182 -11.07 -8.01 -17.12
C LYS A 182 -11.84 -9.33 -17.28
N GLU A 183 -12.94 -9.52 -16.57
CA GLU A 183 -13.75 -10.75 -16.67
C GLU A 183 -14.39 -10.93 -18.05
N LEU A 184 -14.80 -9.82 -18.68
CA LEU A 184 -15.58 -9.86 -19.92
C LEU A 184 -14.70 -10.03 -21.17
N CYS A 185 -13.51 -9.42 -21.20
CA CYS A 185 -12.65 -9.42 -22.39
C CYS A 185 -11.17 -9.70 -22.12
N GLY A 186 -10.77 -9.98 -20.86
CA GLY A 186 -9.40 -10.32 -20.49
C GLY A 186 -8.48 -9.12 -20.26
N ASP A 187 -8.96 -7.90 -20.50
CA ASP A 187 -8.23 -6.64 -20.39
C ASP A 187 -9.06 -5.61 -19.56
N PRO A 188 -8.53 -5.10 -18.43
CA PRO A 188 -9.24 -4.16 -17.56
C PRO A 188 -9.28 -2.72 -18.13
N CYS A 189 -8.44 -2.41 -19.13
CA CYS A 189 -8.22 -1.10 -19.70
C CYS A 189 -9.00 -0.88 -21.02
N ARG A 190 -9.25 -1.93 -21.83
CA ARG A 190 -10.02 -1.85 -23.08
C ARG A 190 -10.74 -3.15 -23.40
N CYS A 191 -12.04 -3.09 -23.72
CA CYS A 191 -12.70 -4.12 -24.52
C CYS A 191 -12.81 -3.62 -25.96
N GLU A 192 -12.02 -4.18 -26.89
CA GLU A 192 -12.38 -4.07 -28.30
C GLU A 192 -13.62 -4.94 -28.54
N ALA A 193 -14.62 -4.38 -29.21
CA ALA A 193 -15.78 -5.16 -29.64
C ALA A 193 -15.27 -6.32 -30.49
N ARG A 194 -15.50 -7.57 -30.06
CA ARG A 194 -15.34 -8.72 -30.96
C ARG A 194 -16.30 -8.46 -32.13
N GLY A 195 -15.73 -8.22 -33.31
CA GLY A 195 -16.47 -8.07 -34.56
C GLY A 195 -17.29 -9.31 -34.89
#